data_AF-A0A9D7Y0E8-F1
#
_entry.id   AF-A0A9D7Y0E8-F1
#
_cell.length_a   1.000
_cell.length_b   1.000
_cell.length_c   1.000
_cell.angle_alpha   90.00
_cell.angle_beta   90.00
_cell.angle_gamma   90.00
#
_symmetry.space_group_name_H-M   'P 1'
#
loop_
_entity.id
_entity.type
_entity.pdbx_description
1 polymer ?
#
loop_
_entity_poly.entity_id
_entity_poly.type
_entity_poly.pdbx_seq_one_letter_code
_entity_poly.pdbx_strand_id
1 'polypeptide(L)'
;MVETRAGLDAAAEILDVDGVDGVFVGPYDLALSLGEPSVTSPAVVAAIDAVLAAARERGRLTGLFAGNAELARRYRDVDLLGVDSDVSALRVGIAQLFRSPEPD
;
A
#
# COMPACT_ATOMS: atom_id res chain seq x y z
N MET A 1 -8.01 -3.91 6.98
CA MET A 1 -7.43 -3.24 5.81
C MET A 1 -8.33 -2.06 5.46
N VAL A 2 -7.77 -0.90 5.12
CA VAL A 2 -8.53 0.28 4.65
C VAL A 2 -8.18 0.50 3.19
N GLU A 3 -9.16 0.28 2.31
CA GLU A 3 -8.97 0.28 0.85
C GLU A 3 -10.22 0.65 0.06
N THR A 4 -11.20 1.27 0.73
CA THR A 4 -12.42 1.78 0.10
C THR A 4 -12.74 3.17 0.63
N ARG A 5 -13.55 3.94 -0.09
CA ARG A 5 -14.05 5.25 0.36
C ARG A 5 -14.73 5.15 1.73
N ALA A 6 -15.64 4.20 1.90
CA ALA A 6 -16.32 3.99 3.18
C ALA A 6 -15.33 3.61 4.31
N GLY A 7 -14.34 2.78 4.02
CA GLY A 7 -13.30 2.43 5.00
C GLY A 7 -12.40 3.60 5.35
N LEU A 8 -12.10 4.48 4.38
CA LEU A 8 -11.36 5.74 4.59
C LEU A 8 -12.15 6.68 5.51
N ASP A 9 -13.44 6.89 5.22
CA ASP A 9 -14.32 7.77 5.98
C ASP A 9 -14.48 7.27 7.43
N ALA A 10 -14.48 5.95 7.66
CA ALA A 10 -14.60 5.32 8.97
C ALA A 10 -13.25 4.99 9.64
N ALA A 11 -12.11 5.32 9.05
CA ALA A 11 -10.81 4.81 9.47
C ALA A 11 -10.49 5.11 10.95
N ALA A 12 -10.85 6.32 11.42
CA ALA A 12 -10.68 6.72 12.81
C ALA A 12 -11.48 5.83 13.77
N GLU A 13 -12.76 5.62 13.48
CA GLU A 13 -13.66 4.78 14.30
C GLU A 13 -13.19 3.32 14.31
N ILE A 14 -12.75 2.80 13.15
CA ILE A 14 -12.20 1.43 13.04
C ILE A 14 -10.97 1.27 13.95
N LEU A 15 -10.08 2.26 14.00
CA LEU A 15 -8.85 2.22 14.81
C LEU A 15 -9.11 2.32 16.33
N ASP A 16 -10.30 2.78 16.72
CA ASP A 16 -10.73 2.89 18.12
C ASP A 16 -11.42 1.61 18.63
N VAL A 17 -11.69 0.63 17.75
CA VAL A 17 -12.28 -0.67 18.13
C VAL A 17 -11.28 -1.50 18.95
N ASP A 18 -11.78 -2.11 20.03
CA ASP A 18 -10.97 -3.02 20.87
C ASP A 18 -10.54 -4.26 20.08
N GLY A 19 -9.27 -4.65 20.25
CA GLY A 19 -8.64 -5.72 19.47
C GLY A 19 -8.13 -5.32 18.08
N VAL A 20 -8.25 -4.05 17.66
CA VAL A 20 -7.58 -3.55 16.43
C VAL A 20 -6.19 -3.02 16.79
N ASP A 21 -5.16 -3.76 16.35
CA ASP A 21 -3.76 -3.40 16.64
C ASP A 21 -3.19 -2.34 15.69
N GLY A 22 -3.79 -2.18 14.50
CA GLY A 22 -3.20 -1.41 13.42
C GLY A 22 -4.08 -1.28 12.21
N VAL A 23 -3.59 -0.50 11.25
CA VAL A 23 -4.17 -0.39 9.92
C VAL A 23 -3.19 -0.91 8.87
N PHE A 24 -3.72 -1.59 7.87
CA PHE A 24 -3.02 -1.89 6.65
C PHE A 24 -3.77 -1.25 5.49
N VAL A 25 -3.10 -0.49 4.64
CA VAL A 25 -3.72 0.21 3.51
C VAL A 25 -3.45 -0.57 2.22
N GLY A 26 -4.50 -0.78 1.42
CA GLY A 26 -4.44 -1.39 0.09
C GLY A 26 -4.54 -0.31 -1.00
N PRO A 27 -3.42 0.17 -1.60
CA PRO A 27 -3.46 1.35 -2.46
C PRO A 27 -4.21 1.15 -3.77
N TYR A 28 -4.20 -0.06 -4.30
CA TYR A 28 -4.80 -0.39 -5.60
C TYR A 28 -6.32 -0.35 -5.52
N ASP A 29 -6.91 -1.06 -4.56
CA ASP A 29 -8.35 -1.01 -4.31
C ASP A 29 -8.81 0.37 -3.83
N LEU A 30 -7.97 1.06 -3.04
CA LEU A 30 -8.25 2.45 -2.64
C LEU A 30 -8.33 3.39 -3.84
N ALA A 31 -7.38 3.29 -4.79
CA ALA A 31 -7.41 4.09 -6.01
C ALA A 31 -8.68 3.85 -6.82
N LEU A 32 -9.04 2.57 -7.01
CA LEU A 32 -10.28 2.19 -7.71
C LEU A 32 -11.52 2.73 -7.00
N SER A 33 -11.59 2.61 -5.67
CA SER A 33 -12.71 3.09 -4.86
C SER A 33 -12.84 4.61 -4.87
N LEU A 34 -11.73 5.33 -5.02
CA LEU A 34 -11.71 6.79 -5.13
C LEU A 34 -11.98 7.27 -6.57
N GLY A 35 -11.95 6.40 -7.57
CA GLY A 35 -12.09 6.75 -8.99
C GLY A 35 -10.81 7.35 -9.58
N GLU A 36 -9.66 7.01 -9.02
CA GLU A 36 -8.35 7.55 -9.38
C GLU A 36 -7.58 6.60 -10.32
N PRO A 37 -6.85 7.13 -11.31
CA PRO A 37 -6.17 6.32 -12.32
C PRO A 37 -4.90 5.62 -11.82
N SER A 38 -4.34 6.04 -10.69
CA SER A 38 -3.07 5.52 -10.17
C SER A 38 -3.06 5.49 -8.65
N VAL A 39 -2.33 4.53 -8.09
CA VAL A 39 -1.99 4.47 -6.66
C VAL A 39 -1.09 5.64 -6.21
N THR A 40 -0.48 6.35 -7.16
CA THR A 40 0.32 7.56 -6.92
C THR A 40 -0.43 8.84 -7.30
N SER A 41 -1.72 8.76 -7.66
CA SER A 41 -2.57 9.95 -7.81
C SER A 41 -2.54 10.78 -6.52
N PRO A 42 -2.51 12.11 -6.59
CA PRO A 42 -2.44 12.96 -5.39
C PRO A 42 -3.54 12.67 -4.36
N ALA A 43 -4.77 12.39 -4.80
CA ALA A 43 -5.87 12.06 -3.90
C ALA A 43 -5.67 10.73 -3.17
N VAL A 44 -5.09 9.72 -3.85
CA VAL A 44 -4.78 8.41 -3.24
C VAL A 44 -3.64 8.55 -2.23
N VAL A 45 -2.58 9.28 -2.60
CA VAL A 45 -1.46 9.55 -1.70
C VAL A 45 -1.94 10.29 -0.45
N ALA A 46 -2.78 11.31 -0.61
CA ALA A 46 -3.36 12.04 0.51
C ALA A 46 -4.22 11.14 1.40
N ALA A 47 -5.01 10.23 0.83
CA ALA A 47 -5.81 9.27 1.57
C ALA A 47 -4.95 8.27 2.35
N ILE A 48 -3.89 7.73 1.74
CA ILE A 48 -2.92 6.86 2.42
C ILE A 48 -2.28 7.62 3.59
N ASP A 49 -1.78 8.83 3.35
CA ASP A 49 -1.12 9.65 4.36
C ASP A 49 -2.06 9.93 5.55
N ALA A 50 -3.34 10.23 5.28
CA ALA A 50 -4.35 10.47 6.31
C ALA A 50 -4.61 9.23 7.20
N VAL A 51 -4.76 8.05 6.60
CA VAL A 51 -5.01 6.80 7.34
C VAL A 51 -3.80 6.43 8.20
N LEU A 52 -2.59 6.54 7.64
CA LEU A 52 -1.36 6.23 8.38
C LEU A 52 -1.13 7.24 9.52
N ALA A 53 -1.45 8.52 9.32
CA ALA A 53 -1.39 9.53 10.39
C ALA A 53 -2.38 9.20 11.52
N ALA A 54 -3.64 8.88 11.18
CA ALA A 54 -4.67 8.54 12.16
C ALA A 54 -4.30 7.32 13.03
N ALA A 55 -3.61 6.33 12.44
CA ALA A 55 -3.06 5.19 13.17
C ALA A 55 -1.91 5.59 14.10
N ARG A 56 -0.95 6.39 13.62
CA ARG A 56 0.19 6.86 14.44
C ARG A 56 -0.26 7.67 15.65
N GLU A 57 -1.24 8.56 15.47
CA GLU A 57 -1.80 9.39 16.55
C GLU A 57 -2.43 8.55 17.67
N ARG A 58 -2.90 7.34 17.35
CA ARG A 58 -3.50 6.38 18.30
C ARG A 58 -2.49 5.35 18.84
N GLY A 59 -1.22 5.45 18.46
CA GLY A 59 -0.21 4.43 18.80
C GLY A 59 -0.49 3.06 18.18
N ARG A 60 -1.18 3.02 17.04
CA ARG A 60 -1.52 1.81 16.30
C ARG A 60 -0.49 1.53 15.21
N LEU A 61 -0.29 0.25 14.89
CA LEU A 61 0.63 -0.15 13.83
C LEU A 61 0.18 0.38 12.47
N THR A 62 1.15 0.76 11.66
CA THR A 62 0.96 1.25 10.28
C THR A 62 1.44 0.21 9.28
N GLY A 63 0.64 -0.04 8.25
CA GLY A 63 0.99 -0.98 7.19
C GLY A 63 0.48 -0.55 5.82
N LEU A 64 1.19 -0.97 4.79
CA LEU A 64 0.91 -0.62 3.40
C LEU A 64 1.42 -1.73 2.46
N PHE A 65 0.66 -2.03 1.42
CA PHE A 65 1.21 -2.74 0.26
C PHE A 65 1.84 -1.77 -0.74
N ALA A 66 3.14 -1.92 -0.98
CA ALA A 66 3.90 -1.17 -1.97
C ALA A 66 4.23 -2.04 -3.19
N GLY A 67 3.32 -2.04 -4.17
CA GLY A 67 3.50 -2.77 -5.44
C GLY A 67 4.38 -2.07 -6.47
N ASN A 68 5.07 -0.98 -6.11
CA ASN A 68 6.06 -0.32 -6.95
C ASN A 68 7.13 0.39 -6.11
N ALA A 69 8.26 0.71 -6.74
CA ALA A 69 9.41 1.31 -6.07
C ALA A 69 9.15 2.73 -5.53
N GLU A 70 8.20 3.48 -6.10
CA GLU A 70 7.84 4.81 -5.62
C GLU A 70 7.14 4.74 -4.26
N LEU A 71 6.08 3.92 -4.15
CA LEU A 71 5.40 3.68 -2.89
C LEU A 71 6.34 3.07 -1.84
N ALA A 72 7.17 2.10 -2.23
CA ALA A 72 8.11 1.46 -1.32
C ALA A 72 9.11 2.46 -0.73
N ARG A 73 9.61 3.40 -1.54
CA ARG A 73 10.50 4.47 -1.05
C ARG A 73 9.76 5.49 -0.19
N ARG A 74 8.56 5.89 -0.59
CA ARG A 74 7.75 6.91 0.11
C ARG A 74 7.33 6.44 1.50
N TYR A 75 6.98 5.17 1.65
CA TYR A 75 6.37 4.62 2.86
C TYR A 75 7.27 3.61 3.58
N ARG A 76 8.59 3.71 3.38
CA ARG A 76 9.61 2.82 3.97
C ARG A 76 9.62 2.76 5.51
N ASP A 77 9.04 3.76 6.17
CA ASP A 77 9.06 3.91 7.63
C ASP A 77 7.73 3.49 8.29
N VAL A 78 6.85 2.76 7.58
CA VAL A 78 5.70 2.08 8.21
C VAL A 78 6.17 0.81 8.92
N ASP A 79 5.40 0.34 9.91
CA ASP A 79 5.75 -0.85 10.70
C ASP A 79 5.69 -2.14 9.86
N LEU A 80 4.71 -2.22 8.94
CA LEU A 80 4.43 -3.38 8.10
C LEU A 80 4.37 -3.02 6.62
N LEU A 81 5.52 -3.08 5.94
CA LEU A 81 5.59 -2.81 4.50
C LEU A 81 5.58 -4.10 3.68
N GLY A 82 4.48 -4.37 2.98
CA GLY A 82 4.41 -5.44 1.99
C GLY A 82 5.03 -4.98 0.68
N VAL A 83 6.21 -5.47 0.31
CA VAL A 83 6.92 -5.07 -0.91
C VAL A 83 6.72 -6.10 -2.01
N ASP A 84 5.94 -5.73 -3.02
CA ASP A 84 5.64 -6.56 -4.20
C ASP A 84 5.05 -7.96 -3.85
N SER A 85 4.88 -8.82 -4.86
CA SER A 85 4.50 -10.22 -4.69
C SER A 85 5.54 -11.17 -5.28
N ASP A 86 5.57 -12.40 -4.78
CA ASP A 86 6.38 -13.49 -5.31
C ASP A 86 6.09 -13.79 -6.78
N VAL A 87 4.81 -13.77 -7.19
CA VAL A 87 4.39 -13.96 -8.58
C VAL A 87 4.95 -12.86 -9.49
N SER A 88 4.87 -11.59 -9.06
CA SER A 88 5.45 -10.47 -9.81
C SER A 88 6.97 -10.57 -9.90
N ALA A 89 7.64 -10.84 -8.78
CA ALA A 89 9.09 -10.99 -8.72
C ALA A 89 9.57 -12.14 -9.61
N LEU A 90 8.91 -13.31 -9.55
CA LEU A 90 9.23 -14.47 -10.37
C LEU A 90 9.01 -14.16 -11.85
N ARG A 91 7.90 -13.51 -12.21
CA ARG A 91 7.61 -13.11 -13.60
C ARG A 91 8.67 -12.17 -14.15
N VAL A 92 9.09 -11.17 -13.37
CA VAL A 92 10.16 -10.24 -13.76
C VAL A 92 11.49 -10.97 -13.91
N GLY A 93 11.86 -11.82 -12.94
CA GLY A 93 13.10 -12.60 -12.98
C GLY A 93 13.18 -13.54 -14.19
N ILE A 94 12.11 -14.29 -14.47
CA ILE A 94 12.02 -15.15 -15.67
C ILE A 94 12.15 -14.31 -16.95
N ALA A 95 11.45 -13.19 -17.04
CA ALA A 95 11.53 -12.32 -18.21
C ALA A 95 12.95 -11.76 -18.43
N GLN A 96 13.73 -11.54 -17.35
CA GLN A 96 15.12 -11.12 -17.46
C GLN A 96 16.03 -12.26 -17.96
N LEU A 97 15.87 -13.48 -17.46
CA LEU A 97 16.67 -14.64 -17.89
C LEU A 97 16.59 -14.89 -19.40
N PHE A 98 15.39 -14.78 -19.98
CA PHE A 98 15.16 -15.02 -21.41
C PHE A 98 15.26 -13.77 -22.29
N ARG A 99 15.55 -12.60 -21.72
CA ARG A 99 15.86 -11.36 -22.47
C ARG A 99 17.35 -11.11 -22.65
N SER A 100 18.22 -11.88 -21.98
CA SER A 100 19.65 -11.81 -22.22
C SER A 100 19.95 -12.22 -23.67
N PRO A 101 20.72 -11.44 -24.44
CA PRO A 101 21.20 -11.91 -25.73
C PRO A 101 21.98 -13.21 -25.52
N GLU A 102 21.87 -14.14 -26.49
CA GLU A 102 22.68 -15.35 -26.49
C GLU A 102 24.16 -14.95 -26.36
N PRO A 103 24.95 -15.60 -25.48
CA PRO A 103 26.39 -15.38 -25.48
C PRO A 103 26.95 -15.80 -26.85
N ASP A 104 27.72 -14.91 -27.48
CA ASP A 104 28.48 -15.18 -28.72
C ASP A 104 29.39 -16.42 -28.59
#